data_AF-A0A927HNK5-F1
#
_entry.id   AF-A0A927HNK5-F1
#
_cell.length_a   1.000
_cell.length_b   1.000
_cell.length_c   1.000
_cell.angle_alpha   90.00
_cell.angle_beta   90.00
_cell.angle_gamma   90.00
#
_symmetry.space_group_name_H-M   'P 1'
#
loop_
_entity.id
_entity.type
_entity.pdbx_description
1 polymer ?
#
loop_
_entity_poly.entity_id
_entity_poly.type
_entity_poly.pdbx_seq_one_letter_code
_entity_poly.pdbx_strand_id
1 'polypeptide(L)'
;MFKALAAQTQMPEDSTTLVGLGCISVINSYRYAADIGTGYRDLMPVGLYVVSEQPSGMGKSAVINAILRPFYIELNNHAAARRKARGEKLATLKDESGKALPKAAIEAIMAEMPQPPITPVVDATLRGA
;
A
#
# COMPACT_ATOMS: atom_id res chain seq x y z
N MET A 1 7.28 6.57 -19.91
CA MET A 1 7.45 7.08 -18.54
C MET A 1 8.93 7.20 -18.16
N PHE A 2 9.68 6.09 -18.08
CA PHE A 2 11.08 6.12 -17.59
C PHE A 2 12.06 6.91 -18.44
N LYS A 3 11.94 6.89 -19.78
CA LYS A 3 12.75 7.73 -20.68
C LYS A 3 12.65 9.24 -20.38
N ALA A 4 11.43 9.73 -20.13
CA ALA A 4 11.21 11.13 -19.79
C ALA A 4 11.76 11.46 -18.40
N LEU A 5 11.62 10.53 -17.45
CA LEU A 5 12.14 10.70 -16.10
C LEU A 5 13.67 10.69 -16.07
N ALA A 6 14.29 9.79 -16.82
CA ALA A 6 15.74 9.71 -17.01
C ALA A 6 16.32 11.04 -17.52
N ALA A 7 15.67 11.63 -18.53
CA ALA A 7 16.04 12.94 -19.05
C ALA A 7 15.90 14.07 -18.00
N GLN A 8 14.82 14.06 -17.21
CA GLN A 8 14.59 15.06 -16.17
C GLN A 8 15.58 14.95 -15.00
N THR A 9 15.94 13.74 -14.61
CA THR A 9 16.83 13.49 -13.47
C THR A 9 18.30 13.34 -13.86
N GLN A 10 18.62 13.44 -15.15
CA GLN A 10 19.96 13.22 -15.72
C GLN A 10 20.55 11.85 -15.34
N MET A 11 19.69 10.86 -15.12
CA MET A 11 20.08 9.49 -14.75
C MET A 11 20.06 8.62 -16.01
N PRO A 12 20.96 7.62 -16.18
CA PRO A 12 20.90 6.70 -17.31
C PRO A 12 19.53 6.03 -17.43
N GLU A 13 19.06 5.81 -18.67
CA GLU A 13 17.72 5.27 -18.92
C GLU A 13 17.54 3.85 -18.35
N ASP A 14 18.55 2.99 -18.48
CA ASP A 14 18.52 1.62 -17.98
C ASP A 14 18.43 1.59 -16.45
N SER A 15 19.26 2.39 -15.76
CA SER A 15 19.22 2.51 -14.30
C SER A 15 17.89 3.10 -13.83
N THR A 16 17.38 4.12 -14.54
CA THR A 16 16.08 4.73 -14.24
C THR A 16 14.96 3.69 -14.36
N THR A 17 15.05 2.83 -15.38
CA THR A 17 14.09 1.74 -15.61
C THR A 17 14.14 0.71 -14.49
N LEU A 18 15.33 0.27 -14.07
CA LEU A 18 15.49 -0.66 -12.94
C LEU A 18 14.93 -0.09 -11.64
N VAL A 19 15.32 1.14 -11.27
CA VAL A 19 14.78 1.80 -10.07
C VAL A 19 13.26 1.94 -10.16
N GLY A 20 12.75 2.28 -11.35
CA GLY A 20 11.32 2.40 -11.63
C GLY A 20 10.56 1.09 -11.43
N LEU A 21 11.10 -0.04 -11.90
CA LEU A 21 10.53 -1.37 -11.69
C LEU A 21 10.46 -1.73 -10.20
N GLY A 22 11.51 -1.41 -9.43
CA GLY A 22 11.51 -1.57 -7.98
C GLY A 22 10.38 -0.76 -7.32
N CYS A 23 10.22 0.51 -7.71
CA CYS A 23 9.17 1.38 -7.19
C CYS A 23 7.76 0.88 -7.53
N ILE A 24 7.52 0.44 -8.77
CA ILE A 24 6.23 -0.16 -9.16
C ILE A 24 5.97 -1.43 -8.36
N SER A 25 7.00 -2.23 -8.14
CA SER A 25 6.85 -3.43 -7.33
C SER A 25 6.49 -3.14 -5.88
N VAL A 26 7.04 -2.06 -5.29
CA VAL A 26 6.62 -1.60 -3.96
C VAL A 26 5.13 -1.21 -3.98
N ILE A 27 4.65 -0.50 -5.00
CA ILE A 27 3.23 -0.16 -5.10
C ILE A 27 2.37 -1.43 -5.16
N ASN A 28 2.78 -2.41 -5.95
CA ASN A 28 2.08 -3.69 -6.09
C ASN A 28 2.10 -4.51 -4.79
N SER A 29 3.13 -4.39 -3.95
CA SER A 29 3.18 -5.11 -2.68
C SER A 29 2.13 -4.65 -1.67
N TYR A 30 1.54 -3.46 -1.84
CA TYR A 30 0.37 -3.02 -1.06
C TYR A 30 -0.95 -3.64 -1.55
N ARG A 31 -0.95 -4.33 -2.70
CA ARG A 31 -2.16 -4.87 -3.34
C ARG A 31 -2.09 -6.36 -3.65
N TYR A 32 -0.91 -6.98 -3.73
CA TYR A 32 -0.76 -8.39 -4.06
C TYR A 32 0.21 -9.10 -3.11
N ALA A 33 -0.16 -10.31 -2.73
CA ALA A 33 0.62 -11.24 -1.92
C ALA A 33 0.30 -12.64 -2.36
N ALA A 34 1.31 -13.48 -2.23
CA ALA A 34 1.21 -14.89 -2.49
C ALA A 34 1.09 -15.64 -1.16
N ASP A 35 0.23 -16.66 -1.18
CA ASP A 35 0.38 -17.77 -0.27
C ASP A 35 1.46 -18.68 -0.86
N ILE A 36 2.59 -18.78 -0.17
CA ILE A 36 3.74 -19.56 -0.63
C ILE A 36 3.77 -20.97 -0.04
N GLY A 37 2.72 -21.40 0.67
CA GLY A 37 2.58 -22.78 1.16
C GLY A 37 3.62 -23.21 2.19
N THR A 38 4.43 -22.28 2.72
CA THR A 38 5.56 -22.55 3.63
C THR A 38 5.16 -22.66 5.11
N GLY A 39 3.87 -22.67 5.43
CA GLY A 39 3.38 -22.73 6.82
C GLY A 39 3.51 -21.42 7.59
N TYR A 40 4.00 -20.34 6.96
CA TYR A 40 3.81 -18.99 7.47
C TYR A 40 2.31 -18.67 7.42
N ARG A 41 1.73 -18.31 8.57
CA ARG A 41 0.30 -17.95 8.69
C ARG A 41 -0.08 -16.67 7.93
N ASP A 42 0.90 -15.98 7.37
CA ASP A 42 0.74 -14.64 6.82
C ASP A 42 1.04 -14.62 5.31
N LEU A 43 0.12 -14.01 4.55
CA LEU A 43 0.30 -13.73 3.12
C LEU A 43 1.59 -12.93 2.89
N MET A 44 2.47 -13.40 2.00
CA MET A 44 3.72 -12.69 1.72
C MET A 44 3.55 -11.71 0.56
N PRO A 45 3.81 -10.41 0.77
CA PRO A 45 3.72 -9.42 -0.30
C PRO A 45 4.63 -9.79 -1.46
N VAL A 46 4.10 -9.72 -2.69
CA VAL A 46 4.90 -9.98 -3.89
C VAL A 46 5.69 -8.73 -4.23
N GLY A 47 7.03 -8.86 -4.22
CA GLY A 47 7.94 -7.76 -4.45
C GLY A 47 9.18 -8.18 -5.24
N LEU A 48 9.66 -7.30 -6.11
CA LEU A 48 10.96 -7.37 -6.76
C LEU A 48 11.99 -6.73 -5.85
N TYR A 49 13.06 -7.46 -5.56
CA TYR A 49 14.25 -6.89 -4.96
C TYR A 49 15.16 -6.37 -6.07
N VAL A 50 15.29 -5.03 -6.17
CA VAL A 50 16.11 -4.38 -7.19
C VAL A 50 17.25 -3.63 -6.52
N VAL A 51 18.47 -3.91 -6.96
CA VAL A 51 19.68 -3.17 -6.59
C VAL A 51 20.12 -2.35 -7.80
N SER A 52 20.27 -1.04 -7.61
CA SER A 52 20.79 -0.13 -8.64
C SER A 52 21.86 0.77 -8.02
N GLU A 53 23.11 0.39 -8.21
CA GLU A 53 24.26 1.20 -7.81
C GLU A 53 24.52 2.32 -8.81
N GLN A 54 24.64 3.54 -8.31
CA GLN A 54 25.06 4.72 -9.07
C GLN A 54 25.89 5.62 -8.15
N PRO A 55 26.79 6.46 -8.69
CA PRO A 55 27.46 7.48 -7.91
C PRO A 55 26.49 8.37 -7.09
N SER A 56 27.00 8.97 -6.02
CA SER A 56 26.25 9.96 -5.26
C SER A 56 25.86 11.14 -6.16
N GLY A 57 24.68 11.73 -5.93
CA GLY A 57 24.18 12.87 -6.71
C GLY A 57 23.56 12.53 -8.08
N MET A 58 23.57 11.27 -8.53
CA MET A 58 23.03 10.85 -9.85
C MET A 58 21.49 10.75 -9.94
N GLY A 59 20.76 11.53 -9.15
CA GLY A 59 19.29 11.60 -9.29
C GLY A 59 18.49 10.36 -8.85
N LYS A 60 19.10 9.32 -8.27
CA LYS A 60 18.38 8.10 -7.78
C LYS A 60 17.17 8.44 -6.91
N SER A 61 17.37 9.30 -5.89
CA SER A 61 16.30 9.71 -5.00
C SER A 61 15.23 10.55 -5.70
N ALA A 62 15.60 11.31 -6.75
CA ALA A 62 14.65 12.07 -7.56
C ALA A 62 13.73 11.13 -8.37
N VAL A 63 14.29 10.07 -8.97
CA VAL A 63 13.52 9.03 -9.66
C VAL A 63 12.57 8.33 -8.68
N ILE A 64 13.06 7.90 -7.51
CA ILE A 64 12.24 7.24 -6.48
C ILE A 64 11.09 8.15 -6.05
N ASN A 65 11.38 9.42 -5.74
CA ASN A 65 10.38 10.36 -5.26
C ASN A 65 9.35 10.73 -6.34
N ALA A 66 9.75 10.83 -7.60
CA ALA A 66 8.83 11.11 -8.69
C ALA A 66 7.75 10.01 -8.84
N ILE A 67 8.10 8.77 -8.50
CA ILE A 67 7.20 7.61 -8.61
C ILE A 67 6.43 7.38 -7.31
N LEU A 68 7.13 7.29 -6.18
CA LEU A 68 6.53 6.85 -4.91
C LEU A 68 5.85 7.97 -4.12
N ARG A 69 6.30 9.23 -4.25
CA ARG A 69 5.71 10.32 -3.47
C ARG A 69 4.22 10.55 -3.79
N PRO A 70 3.78 10.59 -5.07
CA PRO A 70 2.36 10.71 -5.39
C PRO A 70 1.55 9.54 -4.83
N PHE A 71 2.08 8.32 -4.93
CA PHE A 71 1.45 7.13 -4.36
C PHE A 71 1.25 7.24 -2.84
N TYR A 72 2.29 7.62 -2.09
CA TYR A 72 2.18 7.74 -0.63
C TYR A 72 1.24 8.86 -0.19
N ILE A 73 1.19 9.97 -0.94
CA ILE A 73 0.22 11.04 -0.68
C ILE A 73 -1.20 10.47 -0.81
N GLU A 74 -1.48 9.75 -1.88
CA GLU A 74 -2.83 9.22 -2.11
C GLU A 74 -3.18 8.08 -1.15
N LEU A 75 -2.22 7.22 -0.83
CA LEU A 75 -2.38 6.19 0.20
C LEU A 75 -2.78 6.81 1.56
N ASN A 76 -2.13 7.91 1.94
CA ASN A 76 -2.44 8.64 3.17
C ASN A 76 -3.80 9.34 3.10
N ASN A 77 -4.17 9.92 1.95
CA ASN A 77 -5.49 10.53 1.74
C ASN A 77 -6.60 9.48 1.90
N HIS A 78 -6.46 8.31 1.28
CA HIS A 78 -7.39 7.21 1.45
C HIS A 78 -7.47 6.73 2.92
N ALA A 79 -6.34 6.61 3.62
CA ALA A 79 -6.32 6.26 5.03
C ALA A 79 -7.00 7.33 5.91
N ALA A 80 -6.83 8.62 5.60
CA ALA A 80 -7.51 9.71 6.28
C ALA A 80 -9.04 9.69 6.04
N ALA A 81 -9.47 9.51 4.78
CA ALA A 81 -10.88 9.38 4.42
C ALA A 81 -11.54 8.20 5.15
N ARG A 82 -10.84 7.05 5.24
CA ARG A 82 -11.31 5.89 6.02
C ARG A 82 -11.48 6.21 7.50
N ARG A 83 -10.50 6.88 8.11
CA ARG A 83 -10.58 7.31 9.52
C ARG A 83 -11.75 8.27 9.77
N LYS A 84 -11.98 9.20 8.84
CA LYS A 84 -13.11 10.13 8.91
C LYS A 84 -14.45 9.41 8.82
N ALA A 85 -14.66 8.58 7.79
CA ALA A 85 -15.87 7.79 7.61
C ALA A 85 -16.12 6.85 8.80
N ARG A 86 -15.04 6.28 9.37
CA ARG A 86 -15.09 5.50 10.60
C ARG A 86 -15.59 6.33 11.79
N GLY A 87 -15.05 7.53 11.98
CA GLY A 87 -15.47 8.45 13.03
C GLY A 87 -16.93 8.88 12.91
N GLU A 88 -17.38 9.18 11.69
CA GLU A 88 -18.78 9.54 11.40
C GLU A 88 -19.72 8.36 11.68
N LYS A 89 -19.38 7.14 11.24
CA LYS A 89 -20.15 5.94 11.56
C LYS A 89 -20.22 5.70 13.07
N LEU A 90 -19.11 5.90 13.78
CA LEU A 90 -19.06 5.84 15.24
C LEU A 90 -20.05 6.79 15.92
N ALA A 91 -20.14 8.02 15.43
CA ALA A 91 -21.01 9.04 16.00
C ALA A 91 -22.51 8.73 15.83
N THR A 92 -22.86 7.90 14.84
CA THR A 92 -24.24 7.46 14.59
C THR A 92 -24.67 6.25 15.41
N LEU A 93 -23.72 5.52 16.00
CA LEU A 93 -23.98 4.33 16.80
C LEU A 93 -24.53 4.72 18.18
N LYS A 94 -25.82 4.44 18.38
CA LYS A 94 -26.54 4.67 19.64
C LYS A 94 -26.98 3.34 20.25
N ASP A 95 -27.10 3.31 21.57
CA ASP A 95 -27.75 2.21 22.29
C ASP A 95 -29.28 2.25 22.13
N GLU A 96 -29.95 1.23 22.65
CA GLU A 96 -31.41 1.10 22.62
C GLU A 96 -32.15 2.26 23.33
N SER A 97 -31.44 3.02 24.17
CA SER A 97 -31.94 4.20 24.88
C SER A 97 -31.61 5.52 24.16
N GLY A 98 -31.01 5.47 22.97
CA GLY A 98 -30.65 6.63 22.17
C GLY A 98 -29.39 7.38 22.64
N LYS A 99 -28.62 6.84 23.59
CA LYS A 99 -27.34 7.40 24.05
C LYS A 99 -26.18 6.86 23.22
N ALA A 100 -25.07 7.60 23.17
CA ALA A 100 -23.88 7.16 22.45
C ALA A 100 -23.32 5.88 23.09
N LEU A 101 -22.97 4.89 22.25
CA LEU A 101 -22.38 3.64 22.72
C LEU A 101 -21.03 3.89 23.42
N PRO A 102 -20.73 3.16 24.52
CA PRO A 102 -19.43 3.27 25.17
C PRO A 102 -18.31 2.78 24.23
N LYS A 103 -17.14 3.43 24.33
CA LYS A 103 -15.98 3.23 23.45
C LYS A 103 -15.58 1.74 23.29
N ALA A 104 -15.68 0.94 24.35
CA ALA A 104 -15.36 -0.48 24.33
C ALA A 104 -16.34 -1.33 23.48
N ALA A 105 -17.64 -1.03 23.53
CA ALA A 105 -18.65 -1.73 22.72
C ALA A 105 -18.48 -1.38 21.23
N ILE A 106 -18.14 -0.12 20.96
CA ILE A 106 -17.77 0.34 19.64
C ILE A 106 -16.52 -0.39 19.13
N GLU A 107 -15.45 -0.47 19.93
CA GLU A 107 -14.20 -1.15 19.56
C GLU A 107 -14.41 -2.64 19.26
N ALA A 108 -15.30 -3.33 20.00
CA ALA A 108 -15.67 -4.72 19.75
C ALA A 108 -16.43 -4.90 18.41
N ILE A 109 -17.47 -4.10 18.15
CA ILE A 109 -18.21 -4.11 16.87
C ILE A 109 -17.25 -3.82 15.70
N MET A 110 -16.28 -2.94 15.92
CA MET A 110 -15.30 -2.54 14.91
C MET A 110 -14.19 -3.56 14.67
N ALA A 111 -13.87 -4.40 15.65
CA ALA A 111 -12.94 -5.52 15.49
C ALA A 111 -13.56 -6.63 14.63
N GLU A 112 -14.89 -6.78 14.68
CA GLU A 112 -15.65 -7.73 13.87
C GLU A 112 -15.99 -7.21 12.46
N MET A 113 -15.97 -5.89 12.26
CA MET A 113 -16.07 -5.33 10.91
C MET A 113 -14.84 -5.76 10.10
N PRO A 114 -15.00 -6.37 8.91
CA PRO A 114 -13.87 -6.68 8.06
C PRO A 114 -13.12 -5.38 7.78
N GLN A 115 -11.88 -5.30 8.26
CA GLN A 115 -10.99 -4.22 7.87
C GLN A 115 -10.94 -4.24 6.34
N PRO A 116 -11.32 -3.14 5.65
CA PRO A 116 -11.22 -3.13 4.21
C PRO A 116 -9.75 -3.40 3.88
N PRO A 117 -9.49 -4.34 2.97
CA PRO A 117 -8.15 -4.73 2.67
C PRO A 117 -7.19 -3.55 2.46
N ILE A 118 -6.17 -3.40 3.30
CA ILE A 118 -4.80 -3.35 2.76
C ILE A 118 -4.42 -4.78 2.31
N THR A 119 -5.30 -5.76 2.55
CA THR A 119 -5.13 -7.13 2.14
C THR A 119 -4.91 -7.20 0.64
N PRO A 120 -3.81 -7.84 0.26
CA PRO A 120 -3.59 -8.16 -1.11
C PRO A 120 -4.74 -8.99 -1.68
N VAL A 121 -5.09 -8.76 -2.94
CA VAL A 121 -5.97 -9.68 -3.68
C VAL A 121 -5.19 -10.97 -3.81
N VAL A 122 -5.58 -11.98 -3.03
CA VAL A 122 -5.17 -13.35 -3.30
C VAL A 122 -5.94 -13.75 -4.54
N ASP A 123 -5.25 -13.92 -5.66
CA ASP A 123 -5.87 -14.49 -6.84
C ASP A 123 -6.26 -15.94 -6.51
N ALA A 124 -7.57 -16.19 -6.39
CA ALA A 124 -8.10 -17.50 -6.07
C ALA A 124 -7.82 -18.53 -7.18
N THR A 125 -7.41 -18.11 -8.38
CA THR A 125 -7.05 -19.00 -9.49
C THR A 125 -5.71 -19.72 -9.29
N LEU A 126 -4.85 -19.25 -8.38
CA LEU A 126 -3.57 -19.89 -8.05
C LEU A 126 -3.67 -21.04 -7.04
N ARG A 127 -4.87 -21.33 -6.51
CA ARG A 127 -5.08 -22.42 -5.52
C ARG A 127 -5.29 -23.81 -6.15
N GLY A 128 -5.10 -23.95 -7.46
CA GLY A 128 -5.43 -25.17 -8.20
C GLY A 128 -4.39 -25.66 -9.22
N ALA A 129 -3.11 -25.31 -9.05
CA ALA A 129 -2.01 -25.81 -9.87
C ALA A 129 -1.06 -26.68 -9.05
#